data_AF-T1AS20-F1
#
_entry.id   AF-T1AS20-F1
#
_cell.length_a   1.000
_cell.length_b   1.000
_cell.length_c   1.000
_cell.angle_alpha   90.00
_cell.angle_beta   90.00
_cell.angle_gamma   90.00
#
_symmetry.space_group_name_H-M   'P 1'
#
loop_
_entity.id
_entity.type
_entity.pdbx_description
1 polymer ?
#
loop_
_entity_poly.entity_id
_entity_poly.type
_entity_poly.pdbx_seq_one_letter_code
_entity_poly.pdbx_strand_id
1 'polypeptide(L)' 'FWAYCATPSAIPRPPRTSMSDAKKAYPLRINTEVLNAMQRWSNDELRSLNAQIEYVLREALRQAGRLPQSKRKPSA' A
#
# COMPACT_ATOMS: atom_id res chain seq x y z
N PHE A 1 20.46 22.29 40.30
CA PHE A 1 20.83 21.07 39.53
C PHE A 1 19.58 20.22 39.35
N TRP A 2 18.59 20.64 38.56
CA TRP A 2 18.57 20.36 37.12
C TRP A 2 17.83 21.50 36.42
N ALA A 3 18.57 22.20 35.56
CA ALA A 3 18.13 23.36 34.85
C ALA A 3 17.16 23.00 33.72
N TYR A 4 16.19 23.88 33.52
CA TYR A 4 15.48 24.13 32.28
C TYR A 4 16.35 23.85 31.04
N CYS A 5 16.05 22.78 30.30
CA CYS A 5 16.47 22.64 28.90
C CYS A 5 15.22 22.70 28.03
N ALA A 6 14.80 23.93 27.74
CA ALA A 6 13.94 24.21 26.60
C ALA A 6 14.76 23.93 25.32
N THR A 7 14.40 22.90 24.56
CA THR A 7 14.85 22.74 23.17
C THR A 7 13.93 23.56 22.27
N PRO A 8 14.41 24.64 21.62
CA PRO A 8 13.60 25.38 20.67
C PRO A 8 13.90 24.84 19.29
N SER A 9 13.07 23.93 18.78
CA SER A 9 12.76 23.78 17.34
C SER A 9 11.89 22.53 17.12
N ALA A 10 10.66 22.58 17.60
CA ALA A 10 9.61 21.75 17.04
C ALA A 10 8.98 22.55 15.89
N ILE A 11 9.68 22.64 14.75
CA ILE A 11 9.03 23.08 13.50
C ILE A 11 7.94 22.03 13.24
N PRO A 12 6.64 22.40 13.21
CA PRO A 12 5.60 21.46 12.82
C PRO A 12 5.89 21.08 11.36
N ARG A 13 6.31 19.82 11.14
CA ARG A 13 6.42 19.29 9.77
C ARG A 13 5.02 19.39 9.16
N PRO A 14 4.83 20.07 8.02
CA PRO A 14 3.52 20.12 7.39
C PRO A 14 3.06 18.68 7.13
N PRO A 15 1.77 18.37 7.30
CA PRO A 15 1.26 17.06 6.94
C PRO A 15 1.67 16.81 5.49
N ARG A 16 2.49 15.79 5.26
CA ARG A 16 2.83 15.37 3.90
C ARG A 16 1.49 14.94 3.30
N THR A 17 0.93 15.76 2.42
CA THR A 17 -0.25 15.41 1.64
C THR A 17 0.12 14.15 0.89
N SER A 18 -0.23 12.98 1.45
CA SER A 18 0.00 11.73 0.76
C SER A 18 -1.02 11.71 -0.36
N MET A 19 -0.59 12.06 -1.57
CA MET A 19 -1.18 11.54 -2.80
C MET A 19 -0.91 10.02 -2.83
N SER A 20 -1.48 9.33 -1.86
CA SER A 20 -1.71 7.91 -1.89
C SER A 20 -3.08 7.78 -2.52
N ASP A 21 -3.11 7.46 -3.82
CA ASP A 21 -4.25 6.79 -4.45
C ASP A 21 -4.92 5.92 -3.38
N ALA A 22 -6.21 6.14 -3.11
CA ALA A 22 -6.93 5.67 -1.92
C ALA A 22 -6.76 4.15 -1.65
N LYS A 23 -5.62 3.78 -1.07
CA LYS A 23 -5.26 2.41 -0.71
C LYS A 23 -5.93 2.12 0.61
N LYS A 24 -7.12 1.54 0.53
CA LYS A 24 -7.86 1.16 1.72
C LYS A 24 -7.14 -0.03 2.37
N ALA A 25 -6.54 0.22 3.54
CA ALA A 25 -5.93 -0.83 4.33
C ALA A 25 -7.04 -1.72 4.90
N TYR A 26 -7.18 -2.93 4.36
CA TYR A 26 -8.08 -3.95 4.88
C TYR A 26 -7.25 -5.05 5.54
N PRO A 27 -7.61 -5.49 6.76
CA PRO A 27 -6.97 -6.65 7.38
C PRO A 27 -7.31 -7.90 6.56
N LEU A 28 -6.33 -8.39 5.82
CA LEU A 28 -6.49 -9.56 4.96
C LEU A 28 -6.32 -10.83 5.82
N ARG A 29 -7.41 -11.57 6.02
CA ARG A 29 -7.39 -12.88 6.68
C ARG A 29 -7.04 -13.95 5.65
N ILE A 30 -5.76 -14.25 5.51
CA ILE A 30 -5.23 -15.26 4.60
C ILE A 30 -4.53 -16.37 5.37
N ASN A 31 -4.54 -17.57 4.79
CA ASN A 31 -3.76 -18.69 5.30
C ASN A 31 -2.25 -18.38 5.16
N THR A 32 -1.48 -18.69 6.21
CA THR A 32 -0.04 -18.42 6.29
C THR A 32 0.76 -19.13 5.19
N GLU A 33 0.34 -20.31 4.74
CA GLU A 33 1.01 -21.04 3.65
C GLU A 33 0.92 -20.28 2.32
N VAL A 34 -0.26 -19.71 2.04
CA VAL A 34 -0.50 -18.90 0.84
C VAL A 34 0.34 -17.62 0.89
N LEU A 35 0.43 -16.98 2.06
CA LEU A 35 1.25 -15.80 2.25
C LEU A 35 2.74 -16.09 2.00
N ASN A 36 3.23 -17.23 2.50
CA ASN A 36 4.61 -17.65 2.31
C ASN A 36 4.93 -17.96 0.85
N ALA A 37 4.03 -18.66 0.14
CA ALA A 37 4.17 -18.92 -1.29
C ALA A 37 4.21 -17.60 -2.09
N MET A 38 3.34 -16.65 -1.73
CA MET A 38 3.28 -15.34 -2.37
C MET A 38 4.53 -14.50 -2.09
N GLN A 39 5.09 -14.58 -0.88
CA GLN A 39 6.33 -13.92 -0.52
C GLN A 39 7.51 -14.42 -1.37
N ARG A 40 7.61 -15.73 -1.57
CA ARG A 40 8.65 -16.33 -2.44
C ARG A 40 8.52 -15.82 -3.87
N TRP A 41 7.32 -15.90 -4.45
CA TRP A 41 7.09 -15.40 -5.81
C TRP A 41 7.38 -13.89 -5.93
N SER A 42 7.02 -13.08 -4.94
CA SER A 42 7.34 -11.65 -4.95
C SER A 42 8.84 -11.37 -4.90
N ASN A 43 9.60 -12.19 -4.16
CA ASN A 43 11.06 -12.08 -4.11
C ASN A 43 11.70 -12.44 -5.44
N ASP A 44 11.17 -13.47 -6.13
CA ASP A 44 11.65 -13.90 -7.44
C ASP A 44 11.44 -12.82 -8.52
N GLU A 45 10.34 -12.06 -8.43
CA GLU A 45 10.04 -10.93 -9.33
C GLU A 45 10.66 -9.59 -8.90
N LEU A 46 11.45 -9.56 -7.81
CA LEU A 46 11.98 -8.33 -7.20
C LEU A 46 10.87 -7.29 -6.93
N ARG A 47 9.67 -7.76 -6.59
CA ARG A 47 8.48 -6.94 -6.36
C ARG A 47 8.12 -6.96 -4.88
N SER A 48 7.59 -5.85 -4.37
CA SER A 48 6.98 -5.86 -3.03
C SER A 48 5.80 -6.84 -2.98
N LEU A 49 5.66 -7.56 -1.87
CA LEU A 49 4.55 -8.49 -1.64
C LEU A 49 3.18 -7.82 -1.90
N ASN A 50 2.99 -6.58 -1.44
CA ASN A 50 1.72 -5.86 -1.62
C ASN A 50 1.40 -5.58 -3.10
N ALA A 51 2.41 -5.26 -3.90
CA ALA A 51 2.23 -5.06 -5.34
C ALA A 51 1.99 -6.38 -6.08
N GLN A 52 2.55 -7.50 -5.59
CA GLN A 52 2.26 -8.83 -6.14
C GLN A 52 0.81 -9.23 -5.84
N ILE A 53 0.34 -9.00 -4.61
CA ILE A 53 -1.06 -9.24 -4.20
C ILE A 53 -2.02 -8.43 -5.07
N GLU A 54 -1.74 -7.14 -5.26
CA GLU A 54 -2.57 -6.29 -6.12
C GLU A 54 -2.60 -6.78 -7.57
N TYR A 55 -1.45 -7.18 -8.11
CA TYR A 55 -1.36 -7.70 -9.47
C TYR A 55 -2.24 -8.95 -9.66
N VAL A 56 -2.11 -9.93 -8.78
CA VAL A 56 -2.90 -11.17 -8.83
C VAL A 56 -4.40 -10.87 -8.66
N LEU A 57 -4.78 -9.98 -7.76
CA LEU A 57 -6.19 -9.58 -7.60
C LEU A 57 -6.73 -8.91 -8.87
N ARG A 58 -5.97 -7.99 -9.48
CA ARG A 58 -6.35 -7.36 -10.75
C ARG A 58 -6.45 -8.40 -11.88
N GLU A 59 -5.54 -9.36 -11.92
CA GLU A 59 -5.56 -10.41 -12.93
C GLU A 59 -6.78 -11.32 -12.77
N ALA A 60 -7.04 -11.79 -11.54
CA ALA A 60 -8.21 -12.62 -11.21
C ALA A 60 -9.53 -11.89 -11.53
N LEU A 61 -9.63 -10.59 -11.22
CA LEU A 61 -10.80 -9.79 -11.58
C LEU A 61 -10.96 -9.61 -13.10
N ARG A 62 -9.84 -9.53 -13.84
CA ARG A 62 -9.85 -9.42 -15.31
C ARG A 62 -10.32 -10.71 -15.94
N GLN A 63 -9.79 -11.85 -15.48
CA GLN A 63 -10.20 -13.18 -15.93
C GLN A 63 -11.66 -13.47 -15.59
N ALA A 64 -12.13 -13.03 -14.42
CA ALA A 64 -13.53 -13.14 -14.04
C ALA A 64 -14.46 -12.18 -14.83
N GLY A 65 -13.92 -11.28 -15.67
CA GLY A 65 -14.69 -10.28 -16.41
C GLY A 65 -15.37 -9.23 -15.52
N ARG A 66 -14.97 -9.14 -14.24
CA ARG A 66 -15.62 -8.27 -13.23
C ARG A 66 -14.91 -6.95 -13.00
N LEU A 67 -13.85 -6.68 -13.75
CA LEU A 67 -13.08 -5.46 -13.60
C LEU A 67 -13.87 -4.30 -14.23
N PRO A 68 -14.42 -3.35 -13.45
CA PRO A 68 -14.98 -2.15 -14.04
C PRO A 68 -13.81 -1.41 -14.69
N GLN A 69 -13.90 -1.14 -16.01
CA GLN A 69 -12.98 -0.21 -16.65
C GLN A 69 -13.04 1.07 -15.84
N SER A 70 -11.96 1.36 -15.09
CA SER A 70 -11.85 2.60 -14.35
C SER A 70 -11.95 3.71 -15.39
N LYS A 71 -13.12 4.35 -15.45
CA LYS A 71 -13.27 5.66 -16.05
C LYS A 71 -12.33 6.55 -15.25
N ARG A 72 -11.07 6.66 -15.68
CA ARG A 72 -10.22 7.79 -15.35
C ARG A 72 -11.02 9.00 -15.79
N LYS A 73 -11.74 9.63 -14.86
CA LYS A 73 -12.18 11.00 -15.04
C LYS A 73 -10.88 11.78 -15.18
N PRO A 74 -10.60 12.40 -16.33
CA PRO A 74 -9.50 13.35 -16.40
C PRO A 74 -9.89 14.46 -15.43
N SER A 75 -9.09 14.64 -14.38
CA SER A 75 -9.16 15.83 -13.55
C SER A 75 -8.77 17.00 -14.45
N ALA A 76 -9.78 17.78 -14.83
CA ALA A 76 -9.64 19.10 -15.42
C ALA A 76 -8.97 20.07 -14.45
#